data_AF-A0A1C6AJT0-F1
#
_entry.id   AF-A0A1C6AJT0-F1
#
_cell.length_a   1.000
_cell.length_b   1.000
_cell.length_c   1.000
_cell.angle_alpha   90.00
_cell.angle_beta   90.00
_cell.angle_gamma   90.00
#
_symmetry.space_group_name_H-M   'P 1'
#
loop_
_entity.id
_entity.type
_entity.pdbx_description
1 polymer ?
#
loop_
_entity_poly.entity_id
_entity_poly.type
_entity_poly.pdbx_seq_one_letter_code
_entity_poly.pdbx_strand_id
1 'polypeptide(L)'
;MKRKKKKKDKNEYRINKKNNYKRIALKKLLKLTFKISCISFIFIVILGCMYGYSEVSKLKYEIGELESKLHKKTIERDNIQVEVDLLTRSKDIEKKANEELGMDYPKENQIKYIEVTK
;
A
#
# COMPACT_ATOMS: atom_id res chain seq x y z
N MET A 1 9.15 -25.89 81.99
CA MET A 1 8.98 -24.76 81.04
C MET A 1 9.89 -24.84 79.78
N LYS A 2 11.21 -25.10 79.90
CA LYS A 2 12.19 -25.11 78.78
C LYS A 2 11.87 -26.06 77.60
N ARG A 3 11.35 -27.27 77.84
CA ARG A 3 11.02 -28.26 76.78
C ARG A 3 9.88 -27.83 75.85
N LYS A 4 8.88 -27.08 76.36
CA LYS A 4 7.75 -26.59 75.55
C LYS A 4 8.18 -25.44 74.62
N LYS A 5 9.03 -24.51 75.08
CA LYS A 5 9.66 -23.47 74.23
C LYS A 5 10.47 -24.09 73.09
N LYS A 6 11.36 -25.03 73.39
CA LYS A 6 12.20 -25.71 72.37
C LYS A 6 11.39 -26.47 71.30
N LYS A 7 10.22 -27.02 71.65
CA LYS A 7 9.29 -27.64 70.69
C LYS A 7 8.59 -26.58 69.81
N LYS A 8 8.19 -25.43 70.38
CA LYS A 8 7.58 -24.32 69.65
C LYS A 8 8.56 -23.72 68.63
N ASP A 9 9.80 -23.45 69.04
CA ASP A 9 10.86 -22.92 68.16
C ASP A 9 11.18 -23.89 67.00
N LYS A 10 11.21 -25.20 67.26
CA LYS A 10 11.38 -26.21 66.20
C LYS A 10 10.22 -26.24 65.20
N ASN A 11 8.99 -26.07 65.68
CA ASN A 11 7.81 -26.06 64.80
C ASN A 11 7.76 -24.80 63.94
N GLU A 12 8.08 -23.65 64.54
CA GLU A 12 8.15 -22.36 63.86
C GLU A 12 9.25 -22.36 62.79
N TYR A 13 10.43 -22.94 63.08
CA TYR A 13 11.48 -23.16 62.09
C TYR A 13 11.03 -24.05 60.91
N ARG A 14 10.29 -25.14 61.18
CA ARG A 14 9.77 -26.03 60.12
C ARG A 14 8.74 -25.33 59.22
N ILE A 15 7.85 -24.53 59.81
CA ILE A 15 6.86 -23.75 59.07
C ILE A 15 7.55 -22.69 58.21
N ASN A 16 8.53 -21.97 58.77
CA ASN A 16 9.24 -20.92 58.06
C ASN A 16 10.10 -21.50 56.91
N LYS A 17 10.73 -22.66 57.11
CA LYS A 17 11.46 -23.39 56.05
C LYS A 17 10.53 -23.84 54.92
N LYS A 18 9.32 -24.36 55.24
CA LYS A 18 8.32 -24.76 54.23
C LYS A 18 7.77 -23.56 53.45
N ASN A 19 7.53 -22.43 54.11
CA ASN A 19 7.10 -21.19 53.47
C ASN A 19 8.18 -20.59 52.57
N ASN A 20 9.46 -20.64 52.98
CA ASN A 20 10.58 -20.20 52.13
C ASN A 20 10.73 -21.07 50.88
N TYR A 21 10.56 -22.39 50.98
CA TYR A 21 10.59 -23.27 49.80
C TYR A 21 9.48 -22.92 48.79
N LYS A 22 8.24 -22.73 49.26
CA LYS A 22 7.11 -22.31 48.41
C LYS A 22 7.36 -20.95 47.75
N ARG A 23 7.91 -19.98 48.49
CA ARG A 23 8.27 -18.64 47.96
C ARG A 23 9.35 -18.72 46.88
N ILE A 24 10.36 -19.57 47.04
CA ILE A 24 11.42 -19.77 46.05
C ILE A 24 10.86 -20.43 44.78
N ALA A 25 9.98 -21.43 44.92
CA ALA A 25 9.32 -22.08 43.79
C ALA A 25 8.44 -21.10 43.00
N LEU A 26 7.62 -20.30 43.68
CA LEU A 26 6.82 -19.23 43.07
C LEU A 26 7.67 -18.20 42.33
N LYS A 27 8.80 -17.76 42.91
CA LYS A 27 9.73 -16.83 42.23
C LYS A 27 10.35 -17.45 40.96
N LYS A 28 10.64 -18.75 40.95
CA LYS A 28 11.13 -19.45 39.76
C LYS A 28 10.05 -19.53 38.67
N LEU A 29 8.82 -19.86 39.05
CA LEU A 29 7.68 -19.88 38.13
C LEU A 29 7.40 -18.49 37.55
N LEU A 30 7.38 -17.44 38.39
CA LEU A 30 7.17 -16.06 37.93
C LEU A 30 8.25 -15.62 36.93
N LYS A 31 9.51 -15.96 37.18
CA LYS A 31 10.62 -15.67 36.25
C LYS A 31 10.44 -16.40 34.92
N LEU A 32 9.96 -17.65 34.94
CA LEU A 32 9.70 -18.41 33.74
C LEU A 32 8.51 -17.86 32.96
N THR A 33 7.40 -17.56 33.63
CA THR A 33 6.21 -16.97 33.00
C THR A 33 6.50 -15.58 32.44
N PHE A 34 7.34 -14.78 33.12
CA PHE A 34 7.75 -13.47 32.61
C PHE A 34 8.55 -13.60 31.30
N LYS A 35 9.50 -14.54 31.25
CA LYS A 35 10.25 -14.81 30.00
C LYS A 35 9.34 -15.25 28.86
N ILE A 36 8.41 -16.16 29.12
CA ILE A 36 7.44 -16.64 28.11
C ILE A 36 6.52 -15.50 27.68
N SER A 37 6.06 -14.66 28.61
CA SER A 37 5.23 -13.49 28.32
C SER A 37 5.94 -12.48 27.43
N CYS A 38 7.24 -12.21 27.68
CA CYS A 38 8.01 -11.31 26.81
C CYS A 38 8.11 -11.86 25.39
N ILE A 39 8.37 -13.17 25.24
CA ILE A 39 8.45 -13.81 23.92
C ILE A 39 7.09 -13.74 23.21
N SER A 40 6.01 -14.05 23.93
CA SER A 40 4.64 -13.97 23.38
C SER A 40 4.27 -12.54 22.95
N PHE A 41 4.69 -11.53 23.72
CA PHE A 41 4.45 -10.13 23.36
C PHE A 41 5.14 -9.76 22.04
N ILE A 42 6.39 -10.18 21.85
CA ILE A 42 7.12 -9.95 20.58
C ILE A 42 6.38 -10.58 19.40
N PHE A 43 5.88 -11.81 19.56
CA PHE A 43 5.09 -12.46 18.51
C PHE A 43 3.80 -11.70 18.18
N ILE A 44 3.09 -11.19 19.19
CA ILE A 44 1.87 -10.39 18.98
C ILE A 44 2.19 -9.13 18.17
N VAL A 45 3.29 -8.44 18.49
CA VAL A 45 3.72 -7.25 17.76
C VAL A 45 4.06 -7.60 16.31
N ILE A 46 4.81 -8.67 16.07
CA ILE A 46 5.16 -9.12 14.71
C ILE A 46 3.90 -9.42 13.90
N LEU A 47 2.94 -10.17 14.49
CA LEU A 47 1.68 -10.48 13.83
C LEU A 47 0.89 -9.21 13.50
N GLY A 48 0.80 -8.27 14.45
CA GLY A 48 0.15 -6.97 14.24
C GLY A 48 0.78 -6.20 13.06
N CYS A 49 2.11 -6.15 13.00
CA CYS A 49 2.82 -5.55 11.87
C CYS A 49 2.48 -6.27 10.55
N MET A 50 2.51 -7.61 10.52
CA MET A 50 2.21 -8.36 9.29
C MET A 50 0.79 -8.10 8.77
N TYR A 51 -0.21 -8.04 9.66
CA TYR A 51 -1.58 -7.69 9.27
C TYR A 51 -1.66 -6.28 8.67
N GLY A 52 -1.00 -5.30 9.29
CA GLY A 52 -0.94 -3.94 8.76
C GLY A 52 -0.23 -3.88 7.40
N TYR A 53 0.91 -4.55 7.26
CA TYR A 53 1.67 -4.60 6.01
C TYR A 53 0.93 -5.33 4.88
N SER A 54 0.08 -6.32 5.20
CA SER A 54 -0.73 -7.00 4.18
C SER A 54 -1.68 -6.02 3.50
N GLU A 55 -2.36 -5.17 4.27
CA GLU A 55 -3.31 -4.20 3.73
C GLU A 55 -2.62 -3.09 2.95
N VAL A 56 -1.51 -2.57 3.49
CA VAL A 56 -0.66 -1.60 2.78
C VAL A 56 -0.15 -2.16 1.45
N SER A 57 0.25 -3.45 1.44
CA SER A 57 0.72 -4.11 0.23
C SER A 57 -0.40 -4.23 -0.81
N LYS A 58 -1.61 -4.64 -0.43
CA LYS A 58 -2.76 -4.69 -1.34
C LYS A 58 -3.05 -3.34 -1.96
N LEU A 59 -3.13 -2.29 -1.15
CA LEU A 59 -3.38 -0.92 -1.63
C LEU A 59 -2.28 -0.47 -2.60
N LYS A 60 -1.02 -0.80 -2.32
CA LYS A 60 0.10 -0.51 -3.22
C LYS A 60 -0.04 -1.21 -4.58
N TYR A 61 -0.49 -2.46 -4.58
CA TYR A 61 -0.77 -3.20 -5.82
C TYR A 61 -1.92 -2.57 -6.60
N GLU A 62 -3.00 -2.21 -5.92
CA GLU A 62 -4.17 -1.55 -6.53
C GLU A 62 -3.79 -0.21 -7.16
N ILE A 63 -3.00 0.61 -6.46
CA ILE A 63 -2.46 1.87 -6.99
C ILE A 63 -1.66 1.60 -8.26
N GLY A 64 -0.73 0.63 -8.25
CA GLY A 64 0.06 0.31 -9.43
C GLY A 64 -0.77 -0.18 -10.61
N GLU A 65 -1.83 -0.95 -10.36
CA GLU A 65 -2.77 -1.37 -11.40
C GLU A 65 -3.54 -0.18 -11.99
N LEU A 66 -4.03 0.72 -11.13
CA LEU A 66 -4.73 1.93 -11.55
C LEU A 66 -3.83 2.88 -12.34
N GLU A 67 -2.59 3.08 -11.91
CA GLU A 67 -1.57 3.87 -12.62
C GLU A 67 -1.28 3.27 -14.00
N SER A 68 -1.14 1.95 -14.10
CA SER A 68 -0.93 1.28 -15.39
C SER A 68 -2.13 1.47 -16.33
N LYS A 69 -3.36 1.34 -15.82
CA LYS A 69 -4.59 1.58 -16.59
C LYS A 69 -4.68 3.02 -17.06
N LEU A 70 -4.38 3.98 -16.17
CA LEU A 70 -4.36 5.41 -16.49
C LEU A 70 -3.33 5.72 -17.58
N HIS A 71 -2.12 5.15 -17.47
CA HIS A 71 -1.07 5.34 -18.46
C HIS A 71 -1.49 4.81 -19.84
N LYS A 72 -2.07 3.61 -19.91
CA LYS A 72 -2.60 3.04 -21.17
C LYS A 72 -3.69 3.92 -21.78
N LYS A 73 -4.62 4.41 -20.95
CA LYS A 73 -5.70 5.31 -21.41
C LYS A 73 -5.16 6.65 -21.89
N THR A 74 -4.09 7.15 -21.28
CA THR A 74 -3.43 8.39 -21.71
C THR A 74 -2.79 8.21 -23.09
N ILE A 75 -2.06 7.11 -23.30
CA ILE A 75 -1.48 6.77 -24.61
C ILE A 75 -2.57 6.62 -25.67
N GLU A 76 -3.66 5.92 -25.37
CA GLU A 76 -4.79 5.76 -26.27
C GLU A 76 -5.37 7.12 -26.68
N ARG A 77 -5.57 8.02 -25.71
CA ARG A 77 -6.06 9.38 -25.96
C ARG A 77 -5.08 10.19 -26.82
N ASP A 78 -3.79 10.13 -26.52
CA ASP A 78 -2.76 10.85 -27.30
C ASP A 78 -2.68 10.33 -28.74
N ASN A 79 -2.79 9.02 -28.95
CA ASN A 79 -2.80 8.44 -30.30
C ASN A 79 -4.04 8.90 -31.10
N ILE A 80 -5.22 8.89 -30.48
CA ILE A 80 -6.45 9.40 -31.12
C ILE A 80 -6.30 10.89 -31.44
N GLN A 81 -5.70 11.67 -30.53
CA GLN A 81 -5.45 13.09 -30.78
C GLN A 81 -4.54 13.29 -31.99
N VAL A 82 -3.45 12.51 -32.10
CA VAL A 82 -2.55 12.55 -33.27
C VAL A 82 -3.29 12.19 -34.56
N GLU A 83 -4.16 11.17 -34.54
CA GLU A 83 -4.96 10.79 -35.71
C GLU A 83 -5.93 11.90 -36.13
N VAL A 84 -6.61 12.52 -35.17
CA VAL A 84 -7.47 13.69 -35.41
C VAL A 84 -6.67 14.84 -35.99
N ASP A 85 -5.50 15.14 -35.43
CA ASP A 85 -4.64 16.22 -35.92
C ASP A 85 -4.19 15.95 -37.36
N LEU A 86 -3.83 14.71 -37.71
CA LEU A 86 -3.48 14.32 -39.08
C LEU A 86 -4.65 14.47 -40.06
N LEU A 87 -5.88 14.15 -39.62
CA LEU A 87 -7.07 14.26 -40.46
C LEU A 87 -7.57 15.69 -40.61
N THR A 88 -7.33 16.55 -39.62
CA THR A 88 -7.85 17.93 -39.59
C THR A 88 -6.84 18.97 -40.06
N ARG A 89 -5.55 18.63 -40.12
CA ARG A 89 -4.50 19.55 -40.54
C ARG A 89 -4.65 19.87 -42.02
N SER A 90 -4.85 21.15 -42.33
CA SER A 90 -5.11 21.65 -43.68
C SER A 90 -4.08 21.18 -44.71
N LYS A 91 -2.79 21.11 -44.34
CA LYS A 91 -1.74 20.61 -45.24
C LYS A 91 -1.93 19.13 -45.63
N ASP A 92 -2.37 18.31 -44.69
CA ASP A 92 -2.58 16.88 -44.92
C ASP A 92 -3.88 16.65 -45.71
N ILE A 93 -4.90 17.48 -45.47
CA ILE A 93 -6.13 17.55 -46.29
C ILE A 93 -5.81 17.96 -47.74
N GLU A 94 -5.05 19.03 -47.93
CA GLU A 94 -4.62 19.52 -49.25
C GLU A 94 -3.81 18.46 -50.00
N LYS A 95 -2.91 17.76 -49.30
CA LYS A 95 -2.13 16.68 -49.88
C LYS A 95 -3.03 15.54 -50.37
N LYS A 96 -3.97 15.06 -49.55
CA LYS A 96 -4.95 14.03 -49.97
C LYS A 96 -5.84 14.51 -51.11
N ALA A 97 -6.31 15.74 -51.04
CA ALA A 97 -7.10 16.36 -52.09
C ALA A 97 -6.38 16.34 -53.45
N ASN A 98 -5.09 16.69 -53.46
CA ASN A 98 -4.31 16.71 -54.68
C ASN A 98 -3.91 15.30 -55.14
N GLU A 99 -3.33 14.49 -54.26
CA GLU A 99 -2.75 13.19 -54.62
C GLU A 99 -3.79 12.09 -54.84
N GLU A 100 -4.85 12.03 -54.03
CA GLU A 100 -5.86 10.94 -54.09
C GLU A 100 -7.08 11.33 -54.93
N LEU A 101 -7.50 12.60 -54.88
CA LEU A 101 -8.71 13.08 -55.56
C LEU A 101 -8.40 13.88 -56.84
N GLY A 102 -7.13 14.13 -57.15
CA GLY A 102 -6.71 14.90 -58.33
C GLY A 102 -7.19 16.35 -58.29
N MET A 103 -7.47 16.90 -57.11
CA MET A 103 -7.95 18.27 -56.95
C MET A 103 -6.78 19.24 -56.95
N ASP A 104 -6.87 20.26 -57.79
CA ASP A 104 -5.88 21.33 -57.85
C ASP A 104 -6.41 22.61 -57.23
N TYR A 105 -5.51 23.40 -56.63
CA TYR A 105 -5.90 24.69 -56.07
C TYR A 105 -6.38 25.62 -57.19
N PRO A 106 -7.51 26.34 -57.02
CA PRO A 106 -8.02 27.23 -58.06
C PRO A 106 -7.00 28.31 -58.42
N LYS A 107 -6.82 28.53 -59.73
CA LYS A 107 -5.97 29.60 -60.25
C LYS A 107 -6.60 30.96 -59.96
N GLU A 108 -5.80 32.03 -59.91
CA GLU A 108 -6.29 33.39 -59.59
C GLU A 108 -7.49 33.82 -60.45
N ASN A 109 -7.51 33.43 -61.73
CA ASN A 109 -8.59 33.74 -62.66
C ASN A 109 -9.90 32.95 -62.41
N GLN A 110 -9.87 31.91 -61.59
CA GLN A 110 -11.04 31.10 -61.20
C GLN A 110 -11.64 31.55 -59.86
N ILE A 111 -10.96 32.43 -59.11
CA ILE A 111 -11.42 32.93 -57.81
C ILE A 111 -12.30 34.17 -58.04
N LYS A 112 -13.56 34.12 -57.60
CA LYS A 112 -14.49 35.26 -57.61
C LYS A 112 -14.84 35.68 -56.19
N TYR A 113 -14.51 36.92 -55.84
CA TYR A 113 -14.91 37.52 -54.59
C TYR A 113 -16.34 38.06 -54.72
N ILE A 114 -17.20 37.74 -53.77
CA ILE A 114 -18.58 38.22 -53.71
C ILE A 114 -18.63 39.26 -52.59
N GLU A 115 -19.00 40.49 -52.94
CA GLU A 115 -19.23 41.53 -51.93
C GLU A 115 -20.60 41.31 -51.30
N VAL A 116 -20.63 41.12 -49.98
CA VAL A 116 -21.88 41.06 -49.22
C VAL A 116 -22.24 42.48 -48.82
N THR A 117 -23.28 43.02 -49.45
CA THR A 117 -23.82 44.34 -49.08
C THR A 117 -24.44 44.24 -47.68
N LYS A 118 -24.12 45.22 -46.83
CA LYS A 118 -24.55 45.30 -45.42
C LYS A 118 -26.04 45.55 -45.26
#